data_AF-A0A074JWA4-F1
#
_entry.id   AF-A0A074JWA4-F1
#
_cell.length_a   1.000
_cell.length_b   1.000
_cell.length_c   1.000
_cell.angle_alpha   90.00
_cell.angle_beta   90.00
_cell.angle_gamma   90.00
#
_symmetry.space_group_name_H-M   'P 1'
#
loop_
_entity.id
_entity.type
_entity.pdbx_description
1 polymer ?
#
loop_
_entity_poly.entity_id
_entity_poly.type
_entity_poly.pdbx_seq_one_letter_code
_entity_poly.pdbx_strand_id
1 'polypeptide(L)'
;MYETESDKTAELIDLLRLERDTIRAGDFSTLIEMANRKEILIAELAGSDPTRLAELKGIAAENHRLLGAALQGVRAAQRRLKAILSASKGFNAYDKSGKMKPIRRGDGSLEHRV
;
A
#
# COMPACT_ATOMS: atom_id res chain seq x y z
N MET A 1 21.57 -25.03 25.07
CA MET A 1 20.67 -25.12 23.90
C MET A 1 19.55 -24.07 23.91
N TYR A 2 19.30 -23.35 25.01
CA TYR A 2 18.25 -22.31 25.11
C TYR A 2 18.63 -20.92 24.53
N GLU A 3 19.91 -20.69 24.26
CA GLU A 3 20.41 -19.36 23.88
C GLU A 3 20.16 -19.03 22.41
N THR A 4 20.30 -20.03 21.52
CA THR A 4 20.11 -19.86 20.08
C THR A 4 18.64 -19.66 19.69
N GLU A 5 17.71 -20.25 20.43
CA GLU A 5 16.28 -20.12 20.18
C GLU A 5 15.71 -18.76 20.63
N SER A 6 16.27 -18.22 21.73
CA SER A 6 15.94 -16.89 22.21
C SER A 6 16.41 -15.81 21.22
N ASP A 7 17.57 -16.00 20.60
CA ASP A 7 18.16 -15.07 19.64
C ASP A 7 17.34 -14.98 18.34
N LYS A 8 16.93 -16.15 17.80
CA LYS A 8 16.08 -16.21 16.59
C LYS A 8 14.69 -15.61 16.79
N THR A 9 14.11 -15.78 17.97
CA THR A 9 12.83 -15.15 18.32
C THR A 9 12.97 -13.63 18.32
N ALA A 10 14.07 -13.10 18.86
CA ALA A 10 14.36 -11.67 18.84
C ALA A 10 14.56 -11.15 17.41
N GLU A 11 15.30 -11.86 16.56
CA GLU A 11 15.47 -11.50 15.14
C GLU A 11 14.12 -11.41 14.41
N LEU A 12 13.21 -12.36 14.65
CA LEU A 12 11.88 -12.35 14.05
C LEU A 12 11.02 -11.18 14.57
N ILE A 13 11.11 -10.83 15.86
CA ILE A 13 10.43 -9.66 16.42
C ILE A 13 10.92 -8.38 15.74
N ASP A 14 12.24 -8.23 15.57
CA ASP A 14 12.81 -7.05 14.92
C ASP A 14 12.42 -6.99 13.43
N LEU A 15 12.38 -8.14 12.75
CA LEU A 15 11.88 -8.22 11.38
C LEU A 15 10.41 -7.80 11.27
N LEU A 16 9.56 -8.19 12.22
CA LEU A 16 8.15 -7.76 12.28
C LEU A 16 8.02 -6.26 12.61
N ARG A 17 8.90 -5.71 13.44
CA ARG A 17 8.92 -4.26 13.72
C ARG A 17 9.32 -3.46 12.49
N LEU A 18 10.34 -3.93 11.76
CA LEU A 18 10.74 -3.32 10.50
C LEU A 18 9.61 -3.40 9.47
N GLU A 19 8.89 -4.52 9.39
CA GLU A 19 7.77 -4.68 8.44
C GLU A 19 6.70 -3.62 8.68
N ARG A 20 6.36 -3.36 9.95
CA ARG A 20 5.41 -2.33 10.32
C ARG A 20 5.82 -0.94 9.82
N ASP A 21 7.10 -0.62 9.92
CA ASP A 21 7.62 0.69 9.51
C ASP A 21 7.68 0.80 7.98
N THR A 22 8.04 -0.29 7.29
CA THR A 22 7.98 -0.41 5.83
C THR A 22 6.56 -0.25 5.28
N ILE A 23 5.56 -0.87 5.90
CA ILE A 23 4.15 -0.69 5.48
C ILE A 23 3.72 0.77 5.66
N ARG A 24 4.13 1.44 6.74
CA ARG A 24 3.84 2.86 6.98
C ARG A 24 4.53 3.77 5.97
N ALA A 25 5.75 3.43 5.56
CA ALA A 25 6.49 4.12 4.51
C ALA A 25 5.90 3.88 3.10
N GLY A 26 5.10 2.81 2.92
CA GLY A 26 4.54 2.43 1.63
C GLY A 26 5.56 1.76 0.70
N ASP A 27 6.66 1.24 1.23
CA ASP A 27 7.69 0.55 0.45
C ASP A 27 7.32 -0.92 0.24
N PHE A 28 6.45 -1.16 -0.75
CA PHE A 28 5.96 -2.51 -1.03
C PHE A 28 7.02 -3.43 -1.65
N SER A 29 8.09 -2.88 -2.25
CA SER A 29 9.23 -3.66 -2.77
C SER A 29 9.94 -4.40 -1.65
N THR A 30 10.32 -3.68 -0.59
CA THR A 30 10.99 -4.28 0.56
C THR A 30 10.11 -5.29 1.27
N LEU A 31 8.78 -5.10 1.30
CA LEU A 31 7.86 -6.09 1.88
C LEU A 31 7.91 -7.46 1.19
N ILE A 32 8.16 -7.51 -0.12
CA ILE A 32 8.29 -8.77 -0.86
C ILE A 32 9.56 -9.51 -0.41
N GLU A 33 10.67 -8.80 -0.27
CA GLU A 33 11.93 -9.39 0.21
C GLU A 33 11.81 -9.89 1.66
N MET A 34 11.11 -9.13 2.51
CA MET A 34 10.86 -9.50 3.91
C MET A 34 9.97 -10.73 4.06
N ALA A 35 9.05 -10.98 3.13
CA ALA A 35 8.20 -12.17 3.15
C ALA A 35 9.03 -13.46 3.07
N ASN A 36 9.98 -13.52 2.14
CA ASN A 36 10.88 -14.66 1.98
C ASN A 36 11.72 -14.91 3.24
N ARG A 37 12.26 -13.83 3.83
CA ARG A 37 13.07 -13.93 5.05
C ARG A 37 12.26 -14.40 6.26
N LYS A 38 10.99 -14.00 6.37
CA LYS A 38 10.07 -14.50 7.40
C LYS A 38 9.79 -15.99 7.26
N GLU A 39 9.57 -16.49 6.05
CA GLU A 39 9.30 -17.93 5.84
C GLU A 39 10.46 -18.81 6.32
N ILE A 40 11.70 -18.39 6.04
CA ILE A 40 12.92 -19.09 6.49
C ILE A 40 12.98 -19.09 8.03
N LEU A 41 12.84 -17.93 8.66
CA LEU A 41 12.93 -17.81 10.13
C LEU A 41 11.80 -18.55 10.85
N ILE A 42 10.60 -18.60 10.28
CA ILE A 42 9.47 -19.35 10.85
C ILE A 42 9.72 -20.86 10.76
N ALA A 43 10.26 -21.36 9.65
CA ALA A 43 10.60 -22.77 9.50
C ALA A 43 11.66 -23.21 10.52
N GLU A 44 12.59 -22.32 10.86
CA GLU A 44 13.62 -22.56 11.87
C GLU A 44 13.14 -22.43 13.32
N LEU A 45 11.93 -21.88 13.54
CA LEU A 45 11.30 -21.72 14.86
C LEU A 45 10.47 -22.95 15.28
N ALA A 46 10.52 -24.04 14.50
CA ALA A 46 9.79 -25.28 14.78
C ALA A 46 10.34 -25.97 16.05
N GLY A 47 9.69 -25.71 17.19
CA GLY A 47 10.08 -26.24 18.50
C GLY A 47 10.05 -25.23 19.64
N SER A 48 9.82 -23.95 19.35
CA SER A 48 9.94 -22.87 20.33
C SER A 48 8.82 -22.77 21.35
N ASP A 49 9.16 -22.13 22.47
CA ASP A 49 8.27 -21.89 23.61
C ASP A 49 6.90 -21.32 23.16
N PRO A 50 5.78 -22.00 23.48
CA PRO A 50 4.43 -21.54 23.17
C PRO A 50 4.13 -20.09 23.56
N THR A 51 4.72 -19.61 24.66
CA THR A 51 4.49 -18.25 25.17
C THR A 51 5.07 -17.19 24.22
N ARG A 52 6.31 -17.42 23.74
CA ARG A 52 6.97 -16.55 22.78
C ARG A 52 6.31 -16.59 21.40
N LEU A 53 5.84 -17.78 21.00
CA LEU A 53 5.05 -17.94 19.77
C LEU A 53 3.73 -17.14 19.84
N ALA A 54 3.11 -17.01 21.01
CA ALA A 54 1.91 -16.21 21.20
C ALA A 54 2.19 -14.71 21.02
N GLU A 55 3.31 -14.20 21.56
CA GLU A 55 3.74 -12.82 21.37
C GLU A 55 3.99 -12.51 19.89
N LEU A 56 4.77 -13.36 19.20
CA LEU A 56 5.03 -13.26 17.77
C LEU A 56 3.74 -13.22 16.93
N LYS A 57 2.77 -14.09 17.24
CA LYS A 57 1.45 -14.09 16.59
C LYS A 57 0.71 -12.78 16.80
N GLY A 58 0.79 -12.18 17.99
CA GLY A 58 0.19 -10.89 18.29
C GLY A 58 0.76 -9.76 17.41
N ILE A 59 2.08 -9.68 17.31
CA ILE A 59 2.76 -8.67 16.47
C ILE A 59 2.42 -8.90 14.99
N ALA A 60 2.47 -10.14 14.52
CA ALA A 60 2.15 -10.48 13.14
C ALA A 60 0.69 -10.16 12.77
N ALA A 61 -0.27 -10.41 13.68
CA ALA A 61 -1.68 -10.07 13.46
C ALA A 61 -1.89 -8.56 13.31
N GLU A 62 -1.18 -7.75 14.11
CA GLU A 62 -1.25 -6.30 14.00
C GLU A 62 -0.68 -5.80 12.67
N ASN A 63 0.47 -6.35 12.24
CA ASN A 63 1.03 -6.02 10.93
C ASN A 63 0.09 -6.40 9.78
N HIS A 64 -0.56 -7.56 9.87
CA HIS A 64 -1.54 -7.98 8.87
C HIS A 64 -2.72 -6.99 8.77
N ARG A 65 -3.24 -6.52 9.91
CA ARG A 65 -4.28 -5.50 9.97
C ARG A 65 -3.82 -4.18 9.33
N LEU A 66 -2.59 -3.75 9.63
CA LEU A 66 -1.99 -2.54 9.11
C LEU A 66 -1.76 -2.61 7.59
N LEU A 67 -1.30 -3.76 7.08
CA LEU A 67 -1.18 -4.02 5.63
C LEU A 67 -2.54 -3.98 4.93
N GLY A 68 -3.57 -4.55 5.55
CA GLY A 68 -4.94 -4.47 5.05
C GLY A 68 -5.43 -3.02 4.94
N ALA A 69 -5.16 -2.19 5.95
CA ALA A 69 -5.47 -0.77 5.92
C ALA A 69 -4.69 -0.01 4.81
N ALA A 70 -3.40 -0.30 4.65
CA ALA A 70 -2.57 0.29 3.59
C ALA A 70 -3.13 -0.04 2.18
N LEU A 71 -3.55 -1.29 1.95
CA LEU A 71 -4.17 -1.72 0.69
C LEU A 71 -5.46 -0.94 0.39
N GLN A 72 -6.31 -0.71 1.40
CA GLN A 72 -7.50 0.12 1.23
C GLN A 72 -7.15 1.57 0.88
N GLY A 73 -6.10 2.12 1.50
CA GLY A 73 -5.57 3.45 1.20
C GLY A 73 -5.10 3.57 -0.25
N VAL A 74 -4.28 2.63 -0.73
CA VAL A 74 -3.81 2.59 -2.13
C VAL A 74 -4.98 2.53 -3.10
N ARG A 75 -5.97 1.67 -2.85
CA ARG A 75 -7.18 1.57 -3.69
C ARG A 75 -7.97 2.88 -3.71
N ALA A 76 -8.08 3.58 -2.58
CA ALA A 76 -8.75 4.87 -2.51
C ALA A 76 -8.01 5.94 -3.33
N ALA A 77 -6.68 5.99 -3.25
CA ALA A 77 -5.85 6.88 -4.05
C ALA A 77 -6.00 6.61 -5.56
N GLN A 78 -5.98 5.33 -5.97
CA GLN A 78 -6.21 4.93 -7.36
C GLN A 78 -7.59 5.37 -7.87
N ARG A 79 -8.65 5.19 -7.07
CA ARG A 79 -10.00 5.68 -7.42
C ARG A 79 -10.02 7.19 -7.62
N ARG A 80 -9.35 7.94 -6.74
CA ARG A 80 -9.26 9.40 -6.82
C ARG A 80 -8.51 9.86 -8.07
N LEU A 81 -7.38 9.23 -8.39
CA LEU A 81 -6.62 9.52 -9.60
C LEU A 81 -7.44 9.23 -10.87
N LYS A 82 -8.15 8.10 -10.89
CA LYS A 82 -9.04 7.75 -12.00
C LYS A 82 -10.14 8.81 -12.20
N ALA A 83 -10.76 9.28 -11.12
CA ALA A 83 -11.77 10.33 -11.18
C ALA A 83 -11.22 11.64 -11.74
N ILE A 84 -10.02 12.06 -11.31
CA ILE A 84 -9.34 13.25 -11.81
C ILE A 84 -9.02 13.10 -13.31
N LEU A 85 -8.46 11.97 -13.73
CA LEU A 85 -8.16 11.70 -15.14
C LEU A 85 -9.43 11.66 -16.00
N SER A 86 -10.51 11.03 -15.53
CA SER A 86 -11.81 11.03 -16.21
C SER A 86 -12.41 12.43 -16.33
N ALA A 87 -12.34 13.26 -15.29
CA ALA A 87 -12.80 14.65 -15.34
C ALA A 87 -11.95 15.49 -16.31
N SER A 88 -10.63 15.28 -16.37
CA SER A 88 -9.75 15.97 -17.32
C SER A 88 -10.04 15.62 -18.78
N LYS A 89 -10.47 14.38 -19.06
CA LYS A 89 -10.92 13.92 -20.39
C LYS A 89 -12.36 14.34 -20.70
N GLY A 90 -13.15 14.60 -19.65
CA GLY A 90 -14.57 14.98 -19.69
C GLY A 90 -14.83 16.49 -19.71
N PHE A 91 -13.78 17.33 -19.75
CA PHE A 91 -13.90 18.75 -20.13
C PHE A 91 -14.18 18.92 -21.64
N ASN A 92 -14.90 17.98 -22.25
CA ASN A 92 -15.67 18.22 -23.45
C ASN A 92 -16.90 18.99 -22.99
N ALA A 93 -16.78 20.31 -22.89
CA ALA A 93 -17.91 21.16 -22.60
C ALA A 93 -19.01 20.84 -23.63
N TYR A 94 -20.17 20.40 -23.16
CA TYR A 94 -21.37 20.50 -23.96
C TYR A 94 -21.58 22.00 -24.19
N ASP A 95 -21.57 22.43 -25.45
CA ASP A 95 -22.07 23.76 -25.78
C ASP A 95 -23.55 23.85 -25.39
N LYS A 96 -24.10 25.06 -25.36
CA LYS A 96 -25.50 25.33 -25.00
C LYS A 96 -26.53 24.65 -25.95
N SER A 97 -26.07 23.88 -26.94
CA SER A 97 -26.84 23.21 -27.98
C SER A 97 -26.68 21.67 -27.96
N GLY A 98 -26.01 21.10 -26.95
CA GLY A 98 -25.96 19.64 -26.73
C GLY A 98 -25.08 18.86 -27.73
N LYS A 99 -24.21 19.52 -28.51
CA LYS A 99 -23.25 18.84 -29.37
C LYS A 99 -21.88 18.73 -28.72
N MET A 100 -21.34 17.51 -28.73
CA MET A 100 -20.01 17.18 -28.22
C MET A 100 -18.94 17.77 -29.15
N LYS A 101 -18.23 18.82 -28.71
CA LYS A 101 -17.02 19.32 -29.40
C LYS A 101 -15.79 19.12 -28.52
N PRO A 102 -14.72 18.48 -29.02
CA PRO A 102 -13.47 18.39 -28.29
C PRO A 102 -12.79 19.77 -28.26
N ILE A 103 -12.71 20.38 -27.08
CA ILE A 103 -11.96 21.62 -26.88
C ILE A 103 -10.47 21.26 -26.82
N ARG A 104 -9.78 21.33 -27.97
CA ARG A 104 -8.32 21.36 -28.00
C ARG A 104 -7.88 22.77 -27.58
N ARG A 105 -7.00 22.87 -26.58
CA ARG A 105 -6.25 24.11 -26.31
C ARG A 105 -5.34 24.37 -27.50
N GLY A 106 -5.75 25.27 -28.39
CA GLY A 106 -4.94 25.68 -29.53
C GLY A 106 -5.77 26.03 -30.77
N ASP A 107 -6.67 27.00 -30.64
CA ASP A 107 -7.12 27.85 -31.75
C ASP A 107 -7.81 29.08 -31.12
N GLY A 108 -7.46 30.26 -31.57
CA GLY A 108 -7.79 31.54 -30.96
C GLY A 108 -9.14 32.10 -31.38
N SER A 109 -9.38 33.30 -30.86
CA SER A 109 -10.52 34.19 -31.10
C SER A 109 -11.76 33.93 -30.24
N LEU A 110 -11.72 34.46 -29.02
CA LEU A 110 -12.90 34.87 -28.29
C LEU A 110 -13.34 36.23 -28.88
N GLU A 111 -14.20 36.24 -29.90
CA GLU A 111 -14.86 37.48 -30.33
C GLU A 111 -15.97 37.85 -29.33
N HIS A 112 -15.78 38.98 -28.66
CA HIS A 112 -16.77 39.64 -27.82
C HIS A 112 -17.70 40.48 -28.70
N ARG A 113 -18.93 40.02 -28.97
CA ARG A 113 -19.96 40.88 -29.56
C ARG A 113 -20.69 41.65 -28.45
N VAL A 114 -20.48 42.96 -28.47
CA VAL A 114 -21.28 43.98 -27.79
C VAL A 114 -22.61 44.14 -28.52
#